data_AF-A0A7G5Z1L6-F1
#
_entry.id   AF-A0A7G5Z1L6-F1
#
_cell.length_a   1.000
_cell.length_b   1.000
_cell.length_c   1.000
_cell.angle_alpha   90.00
_cell.angle_beta   90.00
_cell.angle_gamma   90.00
#
_symmetry.space_group_name_H-M   'P 1'
#
loop_
_entity.id
_entity.type
_entity.pdbx_description
1 polymer ?
#
loop_
_entity_poly.entity_id
_entity_poly.type
_entity_poly.pdbx_seq_one_letter_code
_entity_poly.pdbx_strand_id
1 'polypeptide(L)'
;MLALAACGGGDGARQSATPEGVAKVTTIDFANIANYSAPTLPAYFDRTVTALDHSPASNPINDRVATLGRVLFYDLRLSTNDRASCASCHQQALGFTDSMRFSNGISSAATADFHAMRLGNLRYWKPGSTFWDRRSALRRERRVLGS
;
A
#
# COMPACT_ATOMS: atom_id res chain seq x y z
N MET A 1 -2.24 17.49 -55.33
CA MET A 1 -2.77 17.76 -53.97
C MET A 1 -3.61 16.55 -53.61
N LEU A 2 -3.36 15.76 -52.57
CA LEU A 2 -2.68 15.98 -51.30
C LEU A 2 -2.09 14.63 -50.85
N ALA A 3 -0.89 14.67 -50.28
CA ALA A 3 -0.13 13.50 -49.85
C ALA A 3 -0.75 12.83 -48.62
N LEU A 4 -0.55 11.50 -48.53
CA LEU A 4 -0.81 10.67 -47.35
C LEU A 4 -0.05 11.21 -46.13
N ALA A 5 -0.75 11.43 -45.02
CA ALA A 5 -0.12 11.65 -43.72
C ALA A 5 -0.14 10.32 -42.93
N ALA A 6 1.06 9.82 -42.66
CA ALA A 6 1.35 8.60 -41.96
C ALA A 6 1.15 8.71 -40.43
N CYS A 7 1.07 7.53 -39.81
CA CYS A 7 1.06 7.26 -38.39
C CYS A 7 2.17 7.98 -37.61
N GLY A 8 1.84 8.50 -36.43
CA GLY A 8 2.79 8.84 -35.38
C GLY A 8 2.36 8.14 -34.09
N GLY A 9 3.01 7.03 -33.78
CA GLY A 9 2.84 6.30 -32.53
C GLY A 9 3.17 7.20 -31.35
N GLY A 10 2.26 7.29 -30.40
CA GLY A 10 2.55 7.85 -29.09
C GLY A 10 3.46 6.89 -28.36
N ASP A 11 4.77 7.08 -28.52
CA ASP A 11 5.76 6.47 -27.65
C ASP A 11 5.41 6.86 -26.21
N GLY A 12 4.96 5.87 -25.44
CA GLY A 12 4.78 5.99 -24.00
C GLY A 12 6.11 6.37 -23.39
N ALA A 13 6.33 7.66 -23.22
CA ALA A 13 7.56 8.23 -22.70
C ALA A 13 7.89 7.53 -21.37
N ARG A 14 9.04 6.84 -21.35
CA ARG A 14 9.78 6.56 -20.12
C ARG A 14 10.07 7.89 -19.44
N GLN A 15 9.17 8.36 -18.59
CA GLN A 15 9.49 9.49 -17.73
C GLN A 15 10.36 8.97 -16.59
N SER A 16 11.65 8.72 -16.83
CA SER A 16 12.59 8.22 -15.80
C SER A 16 12.94 9.26 -14.74
N ALA A 17 12.64 10.54 -14.96
CA ALA A 17 12.93 11.62 -14.01
C ALA A 17 11.88 11.70 -12.90
N THR A 18 12.32 12.04 -11.68
CA THR A 18 11.40 12.39 -10.59
C THR A 18 10.63 13.68 -10.96
N PRO A 19 9.27 13.67 -10.94
CA PRO A 19 8.47 14.87 -11.12
C PRO A 19 8.88 15.97 -10.15
N GLU A 20 8.94 17.20 -10.64
CA GLU A 20 9.39 18.38 -9.87
C GLU A 20 8.64 18.53 -8.54
N GLY A 21 7.32 18.32 -8.54
CA GLY A 21 6.50 18.40 -7.33
C GLY A 21 6.89 17.36 -6.26
N VAL A 22 7.30 16.16 -6.68
CA VAL A 22 7.76 15.09 -5.77
C VAL A 22 9.19 15.37 -5.30
N ALA A 23 10.06 15.86 -6.19
CA ALA A 23 11.44 16.22 -5.86
C ALA A 23 11.54 17.41 -4.88
N LYS A 24 10.54 18.30 -4.86
CA LYS A 24 10.47 19.44 -3.91
C LYS A 24 10.24 19.03 -2.46
N VAL A 25 9.58 17.89 -2.23
CA VAL A 25 9.10 17.49 -0.89
C VAL A 25 9.62 16.13 -0.44
N THR A 26 10.34 15.42 -1.32
CA THR A 26 10.91 14.10 -1.02
C THR A 26 12.30 13.98 -1.64
N THR A 27 13.08 13.02 -1.12
CA THR A 27 14.37 12.62 -1.70
C THR A 27 14.25 11.38 -2.58
N ILE A 28 13.05 11.10 -3.12
CA ILE A 28 12.82 9.90 -3.93
C ILE A 28 13.42 10.10 -5.32
N ASP A 29 14.25 9.14 -5.74
CA ASP A 29 14.76 9.07 -7.11
C ASP A 29 13.98 8.00 -7.89
N PHE A 30 13.06 8.43 -8.77
CA PHE A 30 12.28 7.52 -9.60
C PHE A 30 13.08 6.81 -10.70
N ALA A 31 14.32 7.21 -10.96
CA ALA A 31 15.23 6.45 -11.79
C ALA A 31 15.77 5.22 -11.05
N ASN A 32 15.82 5.25 -9.72
CA ASN A 32 16.47 4.26 -8.86
C ASN A 32 15.55 3.76 -7.72
N ILE A 33 14.32 3.38 -8.06
CA ILE A 33 13.38 2.77 -7.11
C ILE A 33 13.48 1.25 -7.05
N ALA A 34 13.04 0.68 -5.93
CA ALA A 34 12.96 -0.77 -5.77
C ALA A 34 11.92 -1.39 -6.73
N ASN A 35 12.18 -2.63 -7.13
CA ASN A 35 11.27 -3.43 -7.95
C ASN A 35 10.19 -4.08 -7.08
N TYR A 36 8.98 -3.55 -7.14
CA TYR A 36 7.79 -4.04 -6.43
C TYR A 36 6.86 -4.84 -7.35
N SER A 37 6.85 -4.53 -8.63
CA SER A 37 5.98 -5.12 -9.66
C SER A 37 6.37 -6.56 -9.98
N ALA A 38 7.67 -6.86 -10.02
CA ALA A 38 8.21 -8.18 -10.33
C ALA A 38 9.42 -8.52 -9.43
N PRO A 39 9.26 -8.58 -8.10
CA PRO A 39 10.37 -8.85 -7.20
C PRO A 39 10.95 -10.24 -7.43
N THR A 40 12.27 -10.38 -7.31
CA THR A 40 12.91 -11.69 -7.27
C THR A 40 12.57 -12.36 -5.95
N LEU A 41 11.70 -13.36 -5.99
CA LEU A 41 11.29 -14.09 -4.80
C LEU A 41 12.36 -15.13 -4.41
N PRO A 42 12.65 -15.32 -3.11
CA PRO A 42 13.49 -16.41 -2.63
C PRO A 42 12.99 -17.80 -3.07
N ALA A 43 13.90 -18.77 -3.17
CA ALA A 43 13.61 -20.12 -3.69
C ALA A 43 12.49 -20.88 -2.95
N TYR A 44 12.19 -20.51 -1.69
CA TYR A 44 11.10 -21.11 -0.91
C TYR A 44 9.70 -20.58 -1.29
N PHE A 45 9.62 -19.47 -2.03
CA PHE A 45 8.40 -19.10 -2.73
C PHE A 45 8.36 -19.92 -4.02
N ASP A 46 7.59 -21.00 -3.99
CA ASP A 46 7.39 -21.83 -5.16
C ASP A 46 6.56 -21.09 -6.24
N ARG A 47 6.41 -21.72 -7.42
CA ARG A 47 5.58 -21.19 -8.51
C ARG A 47 4.08 -21.15 -8.19
N THR A 48 3.64 -21.70 -7.06
CA THR A 48 2.21 -21.74 -6.69
C THR A 48 1.73 -20.45 -6.02
N VAL A 49 2.64 -19.67 -5.41
CA VAL A 49 2.27 -18.40 -4.74
C VAL A 49 1.63 -17.40 -5.70
N THR A 50 2.00 -17.42 -6.99
CA THR A 50 1.41 -16.56 -8.02
C THR A 50 -0.10 -16.79 -8.16
N ALA A 51 -0.57 -18.04 -8.00
CA ALA A 51 -2.00 -18.37 -8.02
C ALA A 51 -2.75 -17.89 -6.75
N LEU A 52 -2.02 -17.36 -5.77
CA LEU A 52 -2.58 -16.75 -4.58
C LEU A 52 -2.62 -15.21 -4.66
N ASP A 53 -2.07 -14.60 -5.71
CA ASP A 53 -2.06 -13.15 -5.85
C ASP A 53 -3.49 -12.60 -5.97
N HIS A 54 -3.85 -11.74 -5.02
CA HIS A 54 -5.16 -11.11 -4.90
C HIS A 54 -5.14 -9.63 -5.30
N SER A 55 -4.10 -9.18 -6.01
CA SER A 55 -4.06 -7.84 -6.58
C SER A 55 -5.14 -7.71 -7.67
N PRO A 56 -6.03 -6.70 -7.60
CA PRO A 56 -7.08 -6.53 -8.59
C PRO A 56 -6.47 -6.21 -9.96
N ALA A 57 -6.98 -6.85 -11.02
CA ALA A 57 -6.49 -6.66 -12.38
C ALA A 57 -6.60 -5.21 -12.87
N SER A 58 -7.55 -4.43 -12.32
CA SER A 58 -7.74 -3.01 -12.62
C SER A 58 -6.69 -2.09 -11.99
N ASN A 59 -5.88 -2.58 -11.04
CA ASN A 59 -4.82 -1.81 -10.40
C ASN A 59 -3.53 -2.64 -10.32
N PRO A 60 -2.85 -2.87 -11.47
CA PRO A 60 -1.59 -3.60 -11.50
C PRO A 60 -0.53 -2.85 -10.69
N ILE A 61 0.38 -3.61 -10.08
CA ILE A 61 1.44 -3.02 -9.26
C ILE A 61 2.39 -2.21 -10.14
N ASN A 62 2.62 -0.97 -9.72
CA ASN A 62 3.55 -0.05 -10.34
C ASN A 62 4.61 0.36 -9.31
N ASP A 63 5.89 0.25 -9.68
CA ASP A 63 7.00 0.49 -8.74
C ASP A 63 6.99 1.90 -8.15
N ARG A 64 6.59 2.91 -8.94
CA ARG A 64 6.53 4.32 -8.49
C ARG A 64 5.39 4.52 -7.50
N VAL A 65 4.22 3.96 -7.81
CA VAL A 65 3.05 4.03 -6.93
C VAL A 65 3.33 3.27 -5.62
N ALA A 66 3.97 2.11 -5.69
CA ALA A 66 4.39 1.35 -4.52
C ALA A 66 5.43 2.12 -3.69
N THR A 67 6.37 2.81 -4.34
CA THR A 67 7.34 3.69 -3.66
C THR A 67 6.65 4.84 -2.94
N LEU A 68 5.68 5.49 -3.58
CA LEU A 68 4.86 6.51 -2.93
C LEU A 68 4.09 5.94 -1.73
N GLY A 69 3.46 4.77 -1.91
CA GLY A 69 2.75 4.06 -0.85
C GLY A 69 3.66 3.76 0.35
N ARG A 70 4.92 3.37 0.10
CA ARG A 70 5.93 3.20 1.15
C ARG A 70 6.18 4.50 1.91
N VAL A 71 6.31 5.64 1.24
CA VAL A 71 6.49 6.92 1.95
C VAL A 71 5.28 7.25 2.81
N LEU A 72 4.08 7.13 2.25
CA LEU A 72 2.83 7.37 2.99
C LEU A 72 2.64 6.43 4.18
N PHE A 73 3.10 5.19 4.09
CA PHE A 73 3.04 4.21 5.18
C PHE A 73 3.76 4.69 6.46
N TYR A 74 4.80 5.51 6.31
CA TYR A 74 5.56 6.07 7.43
C TYR A 74 5.17 7.53 7.76
N ASP A 75 4.28 8.16 6.99
CA ASP A 75 3.92 9.57 7.16
C ASP A 75 2.93 9.76 8.33
N LEU A 76 3.35 10.52 9.33
CA LEU A 76 2.51 10.85 10.51
C LEU A 76 1.36 11.80 10.15
N ARG A 77 1.51 12.59 9.09
CA ARG A 77 0.56 13.63 8.67
C ARG A 77 -0.76 13.07 8.12
N LEU A 78 -0.81 11.75 7.92
CA LEU A 78 -2.05 11.06 7.57
C LEU A 78 -2.92 10.77 8.79
N SER A 79 -2.38 10.86 10.01
CA SER A 79 -3.20 10.79 11.22
C SER A 79 -3.89 12.13 11.49
N THR A 80 -5.01 12.07 12.21
CA THR A 80 -5.79 13.26 12.57
C THR A 80 -5.09 14.19 13.56
N ASN A 81 -3.93 13.80 14.09
CA ASN A 81 -3.21 14.51 15.14
C ASN A 81 -1.69 14.54 14.95
N ASP A 82 -1.19 14.12 13.78
CA ASP A 82 0.24 14.04 13.44
C ASP A 82 1.10 13.17 14.39
N ARG A 83 0.50 12.22 15.11
CA ARG A 83 1.21 11.38 16.10
C ARG A 83 1.39 9.92 15.72
N ALA A 84 0.67 9.42 14.71
CA ALA A 84 0.73 8.02 14.30
C ALA A 84 0.78 7.88 12.77
N SER A 85 1.48 6.86 12.30
CA SER A 85 1.42 6.41 10.91
C SER A 85 1.04 4.93 10.86
N CYS A 86 0.91 4.37 9.66
CA CYS A 86 0.68 2.93 9.52
C CYS A 86 1.82 2.13 10.19
N ALA A 87 3.05 2.60 10.03
CA ALA A 87 4.25 1.99 10.59
C ALA A 87 4.31 2.03 12.13
N SER A 88 3.58 2.92 12.80
CA SER A 88 3.54 2.97 14.27
C SER A 88 3.01 1.68 14.89
N CYS A 89 2.03 1.03 14.23
CA CYS A 89 1.45 -0.23 14.68
C CYS A 89 1.85 -1.43 13.80
N HIS A 90 2.23 -1.22 12.54
CA HIS A 90 2.62 -2.28 11.60
C HIS A 90 4.12 -2.21 11.31
N GLN A 91 4.92 -2.53 12.32
CA GLN A 91 6.36 -2.30 12.30
C GLN A 91 7.09 -3.33 11.43
N GLN A 92 7.81 -2.87 10.40
CA GLN A 92 8.52 -3.76 9.46
C GLN A 92 9.53 -4.68 10.16
N ALA A 93 10.24 -4.19 11.18
CA ALA A 93 11.19 -4.97 11.97
C ALA A 93 10.54 -6.14 12.75
N LEU A 94 9.24 -6.07 13.01
CA LEU A 94 8.46 -7.10 13.68
C LEU A 94 7.58 -7.89 12.70
N GLY A 95 7.93 -7.90 11.41
CA GLY A 95 7.14 -8.59 10.38
C GLY A 95 5.82 -7.88 10.06
N PHE A 96 5.80 -6.54 10.16
CA PHE A 96 4.64 -5.68 9.96
C PHE A 96 3.52 -5.88 10.99
N THR A 97 3.90 -6.17 12.24
CA THR A 97 3.00 -6.28 13.40
C THR A 97 3.40 -5.30 14.50
N ASP A 98 2.63 -5.27 15.60
CA ASP A 98 2.93 -4.43 16.75
C ASP A 98 3.75 -5.20 17.81
N SER A 99 4.49 -4.48 18.63
CA SER A 99 5.07 -5.00 19.87
C SER A 99 4.05 -5.08 21.01
N MET A 100 3.02 -4.24 20.99
CA MET A 100 1.99 -4.18 22.03
C MET A 100 0.95 -5.28 21.84
N ARG A 101 0.46 -5.89 22.93
CA ARG A 101 -0.68 -6.83 22.88
C ARG A 101 -1.94 -6.18 22.29
N PHE A 102 -2.14 -4.90 22.57
CA PHE A 102 -3.28 -4.08 22.16
C PHE A 102 -2.73 -2.76 21.63
N SER A 103 -3.01 -2.43 20.37
CA SER A 103 -2.37 -1.30 19.67
C SER A 103 -3.04 0.03 19.98
N ASN A 104 -2.30 1.15 20.04
CA ASN A 104 -2.85 2.47 20.36
C ASN A 104 -3.73 3.13 19.27
N GLY A 105 -3.83 2.49 18.09
CA GLY A 105 -4.58 3.02 16.95
C GLY A 105 -4.07 4.38 16.45
N ILE A 106 -4.81 5.02 15.55
CA ILE A 106 -4.40 6.28 14.90
C ILE A 106 -4.61 7.49 15.80
N SER A 107 -5.62 7.48 16.70
CA SER A 107 -5.92 8.64 17.54
C SER A 107 -5.05 8.75 18.79
N SER A 108 -4.28 7.70 19.15
CA SER A 108 -3.49 7.59 20.39
C SER A 108 -4.27 7.84 21.70
N ALA A 109 -5.58 8.11 21.63
CA ALA A 109 -6.40 8.51 22.77
C ALA A 109 -6.76 7.32 23.67
N ALA A 110 -6.67 6.09 23.15
CA ALA A 110 -6.85 4.85 23.89
C ALA A 110 -6.18 3.68 23.14
N THR A 111 -5.67 2.69 23.88
CA THR A 111 -5.39 1.36 23.33
C THR A 111 -6.66 0.79 22.73
N ALA A 112 -6.60 0.36 21.47
CA ALA A 112 -7.63 -0.43 20.84
C ALA A 112 -7.74 -1.79 21.52
N ASP A 113 -8.92 -2.40 21.51
CA ASP A 113 -9.16 -3.72 22.11
C ASP A 113 -8.59 -4.89 21.26
N PHE A 114 -7.71 -4.59 20.31
CA PHE A 114 -7.13 -5.56 19.40
C PHE A 114 -5.66 -5.25 19.08
N HIS A 115 -4.91 -6.30 18.78
CA HIS A 115 -3.54 -6.21 18.27
C HIS A 115 -3.54 -5.69 16.83
N ALA A 116 -2.47 -5.06 16.33
CA ALA A 116 -2.36 -4.77 14.91
C ALA A 116 -2.27 -6.09 14.10
N MET A 117 -3.05 -6.25 13.04
CA MET A 117 -2.87 -7.41 12.16
C MET A 117 -1.52 -7.34 11.47
N ARG A 118 -0.83 -8.48 11.33
CA ARG A 118 0.36 -8.53 10.48
C ARG A 118 -0.02 -8.18 9.03
N LEU A 119 0.74 -7.30 8.38
CA LEU A 119 0.53 -6.98 6.96
C LEU A 119 1.43 -7.81 6.03
N GLY A 120 2.37 -8.58 6.59
CA GLY A 120 3.23 -9.48 5.81
C GLY A 120 2.41 -10.45 4.97
N ASN A 121 2.76 -10.57 3.69
CA ASN A 121 2.13 -11.47 2.70
C ASN A 121 0.65 -11.21 2.42
N LEU A 122 0.10 -10.04 2.76
CA LEU A 122 -1.33 -9.73 2.55
C LEU A 122 -1.76 -9.81 1.08
N ARG A 123 -0.84 -9.56 0.13
CA ARG A 123 -1.06 -9.75 -1.31
C ARG A 123 -1.53 -11.17 -1.67
N TYR A 124 -1.10 -12.16 -0.90
CA TYR A 124 -1.38 -13.57 -1.15
C TYR A 124 -2.44 -14.15 -0.20
N TRP A 125 -3.12 -13.28 0.56
CA TRP A 125 -4.09 -13.66 1.59
C TRP A 125 -5.48 -13.89 0.98
N LYS A 126 -5.98 -15.13 1.09
CA LYS A 126 -7.24 -15.55 0.46
C LYS A 126 -8.57 -15.30 1.20
N PRO A 127 -8.63 -15.08 2.51
CA PRO A 127 -9.88 -14.76 3.18
C PRO A 127 -10.48 -13.43 2.69
N GLY A 128 -11.76 -13.42 2.32
CA GLY A 128 -12.50 -12.24 1.84
C GLY A 128 -12.73 -11.12 2.87
N SER A 129 -11.93 -11.09 3.95
CA SER A 129 -11.96 -10.08 5.00
C SER A 129 -10.59 -9.97 5.66
N THR A 130 -10.18 -8.74 5.95
CA THR A 130 -8.97 -8.39 6.70
C THR A 130 -9.29 -7.92 8.13
N PHE A 131 -10.51 -8.16 8.61
CA PHE A 131 -10.89 -7.90 10.01
C PHE A 131 -10.55 -9.10 10.89
N TRP A 132 -10.02 -8.85 12.09
CA TRP A 132 -9.67 -9.87 13.09
C TRP A 132 -10.77 -10.90 13.36
N ASP A 133 -12.02 -10.47 13.33
CA ASP A 133 -13.20 -11.24 13.75
C ASP A 133 -14.28 -11.29 12.67
N ARG A 134 -13.99 -10.82 11.45
CA ARG A 134 -14.96 -10.61 10.36
C ARG A 134 -16.18 -9.73 10.75
N ARG A 135 -16.21 -9.03 11.89
CA ARG A 135 -17.33 -8.19 12.38
C ARG A 135 -17.42 -6.82 11.69
N SER A 136 -16.99 -6.70 10.44
CA SER A 136 -17.16 -5.46 9.67
C SER A 136 -18.57 -5.24 9.15
N ALA A 137 -19.41 -6.28 9.14
CA ALA A 137 -20.80 -6.14 8.73
C ALA A 137 -21.58 -5.19 9.68
N LEU A 138 -21.27 -5.16 10.99
CA LEU A 138 -22.13 -4.51 11.98
C LEU A 138 -21.85 -3.02 12.25
N ARG A 139 -20.83 -2.40 11.62
CA ARG A 139 -20.45 -1.00 11.91
C ARG A 139 -20.75 0.00 10.80
N ARG A 140 -20.97 -0.43 9.55
CA ARG A 140 -21.44 0.49 8.49
C ARG A 140 -22.91 0.90 8.65
N GLU A 141 -23.73 0.08 9.29
CA GLU A 141 -25.17 0.33 9.48
C GLU A 141 -25.48 1.36 10.59
N ARG A 142 -24.64 1.46 11.63
CA ARG A 142 -24.96 2.28 12.80
C ARG A 142 -24.65 3.78 12.66
N ARG A 143 -24.03 4.21 11.55
CA ARG A 143 -23.86 5.64 11.24
C ARG A 143 -25.04 6.19 10.41
N VAL A 144 -25.82 5.34 9.74
CA VAL A 144 -26.94 5.77 8.88
C VAL A 144 -28.26 5.86 9.65
N LEU A 145 -28.39 5.19 10.80
CA LEU A 145 -29.64 5.15 11.59
C LEU A 145 -29.58 5.97 12.88
N GLY A 146 -28.63 6.89 13.00
CA GLY A 146 -28.34 7.64 14.23
C GLY A 146 -28.27 9.16 14.03
N SER A 147 -29.12 9.71 13.16
CA SER A 147 -29.35 11.15 12.99
C SER A 147 -30.85 11.42 12.92
#